data_AF-A0AAD6B9Y2-F1
#
_entry.id   AF-A0AAD6B9Y2-F1
#
_cell.length_a   1.000
_cell.length_b   1.000
_cell.length_c   1.000
_cell.angle_alpha   90.00
_cell.angle_beta   90.00
_cell.angle_gamma   90.00
#
_symmetry.space_group_name_H-M   'P 1'
#
loop_
_entity.id
_entity.type
_entity.pdbx_description
1 polymer ?
#
loop_
_entity_poly.entity_id
_entity_poly.type
_entity_poly.pdbx_seq_one_letter_code
_entity_poly.pdbx_strand_id
1 'polypeptide(L)'
;MRNLKNDSKCKKTVLDPIPSSQHRPIGILINAAVVPTIVPFKSRFNYKKADWKGFTNELEEKITNIIPVSKNYDQFANLVLKTARKHIPRGCRVEYIPGLSKDCAGLYDNYVSMFEADPFSDETTTQGEKVMESIAQERSKTWNALIESTDMLKNSKKAWARIKLRGDPKAAPQHPKVTANQVANQLLEN
;
A
#
# COMPACT_ATOMS: atom_id res chain seq x y z
N MET A 1 -8.31 -5.19 6.95
CA MET A 1 -8.37 -6.54 6.37
C MET A 1 -7.73 -6.46 5.00
N ARG A 2 -6.66 -7.22 4.73
CA ARG A 2 -6.33 -7.53 3.34
C ARG A 2 -7.32 -8.62 2.98
N ASN A 3 -8.31 -8.28 2.17
CA ASN A 3 -9.04 -9.31 1.45
C ASN A 3 -8.01 -10.01 0.60
N LEU A 4 -7.56 -11.19 1.03
CA LEU A 4 -7.07 -12.20 0.11
C LEU A 4 -8.32 -12.59 -0.68
N LYS A 5 -8.66 -11.78 -1.70
CA LYS A 5 -9.54 -12.24 -2.75
C LYS A 5 -8.89 -13.53 -3.24
N ASN A 6 -9.67 -14.59 -3.35
CA ASN A 6 -9.34 -15.69 -4.23
C ASN A 6 -9.17 -15.09 -5.64
N ASP A 7 -7.99 -14.57 -5.95
CA ASP A 7 -7.59 -14.20 -7.29
C ASP A 7 -7.22 -15.51 -7.98
N SER A 8 -8.24 -16.21 -8.46
CA SER A 8 -8.00 -17.28 -9.41
C SER A 8 -7.29 -16.63 -10.61
N LYS A 9 -6.08 -17.11 -10.93
CA LYS A 9 -5.28 -16.64 -12.07
C LYS A 9 -6.06 -16.69 -13.38
N CYS A 10 -7.11 -17.50 -13.44
CA CYS A 10 -8.07 -17.52 -14.53
C CYS A 10 -9.52 -17.47 -14.02
N LYS A 11 -10.42 -16.96 -14.86
CA LYS A 11 -11.88 -17.00 -14.66
C LYS A 11 -12.52 -17.62 -15.90
N LYS A 12 -13.19 -18.76 -15.70
CA LYS A 12 -14.01 -19.41 -16.73
C LYS A 12 -15.39 -18.76 -16.76
N THR A 13 -15.89 -18.47 -17.95
CA THR A 13 -17.25 -17.96 -18.20
C THR A 13 -17.85 -18.68 -19.40
N VAL A 14 -19.14 -19.01 -19.34
CA VAL A 14 -19.86 -19.56 -20.50
C VAL A 14 -20.48 -18.38 -21.23
N LEU A 15 -20.21 -18.27 -22.53
CA LEU A 15 -20.71 -17.18 -23.37
C LEU A 15 -22.09 -17.52 -23.93
N ASP A 16 -22.70 -16.55 -24.59
CA ASP A 16 -23.99 -16.70 -25.25
C ASP A 16 -23.96 -17.80 -26.33
N PRO A 17 -25.10 -18.49 -26.53
CA PRO A 17 -25.17 -19.58 -27.51
C PRO A 17 -24.92 -19.05 -28.92
N ILE A 18 -24.16 -19.82 -29.71
CA ILE A 18 -23.97 -19.50 -31.12
C ILE A 18 -25.31 -19.71 -31.84
N PRO A 19 -25.81 -18.75 -32.64
CA PRO A 19 -27.04 -18.92 -33.40
C PRO A 19 -27.01 -20.21 -34.22
N SER A 20 -28.13 -20.94 -34.26
CA SER A 20 -28.30 -22.21 -35.00
C SER A 20 -27.38 -23.37 -34.57
N SER A 21 -26.73 -23.29 -33.40
CA SER A 21 -25.89 -24.35 -32.82
C SER A 21 -26.33 -24.70 -31.40
N GLN A 22 -26.19 -25.96 -31.00
CA GLN A 22 -26.39 -26.39 -29.60
C GLN A 22 -25.16 -26.11 -28.72
N HIS A 23 -24.06 -25.62 -29.31
CA HIS A 23 -22.81 -25.35 -28.60
C HIS A 23 -22.83 -23.98 -27.89
N ARG A 24 -22.30 -23.96 -26.66
CA ARG A 24 -22.02 -22.74 -25.90
C ARG A 24 -20.51 -22.54 -25.78
N PRO A 25 -19.95 -21.42 -26.28
CA PRO A 25 -18.54 -21.14 -26.12
C PRO A 25 -18.16 -20.95 -24.66
N ILE A 26 -16.92 -21.28 -24.32
CA ILE A 26 -16.33 -21.02 -23.02
C ILE A 26 -15.27 -19.94 -23.20
N GLY A 27 -15.46 -18.79 -22.56
CA GLY A 27 -14.45 -17.75 -22.43
C GLY A 27 -13.60 -18.00 -21.19
N ILE A 28 -12.28 -17.94 -21.34
CA ILE A 28 -11.33 -17.99 -20.22
C ILE A 28 -10.64 -16.63 -20.16
N LEU A 29 -10.85 -15.91 -19.06
CA LEU A 29 -10.12 -14.69 -18.76
C LEU A 29 -8.88 -15.05 -17.94
N ILE A 30 -7.69 -14.68 -18.41
CA ILE A 30 -6.44 -14.82 -17.63
C ILE A 30 -6.12 -13.48 -16.98
N ASN A 31 -5.85 -13.52 -15.68
CA ASN A 31 -5.41 -12.38 -14.88
C ASN A 31 -3.89 -12.42 -14.71
N ALA A 32 -3.26 -11.26 -14.68
CA ALA A 32 -1.85 -11.15 -14.34
C ALA A 32 -1.58 -11.74 -12.94
N ALA A 33 -0.44 -12.42 -12.80
CA ALA A 33 -0.02 -13.02 -11.54
C ALA A 33 0.28 -11.96 -10.47
N VAL A 34 0.69 -10.76 -10.88
CA VAL A 34 1.02 -9.65 -9.99
C VAL A 34 0.22 -8.42 -10.39
N VAL A 35 -0.70 -8.00 -9.53
CA VAL A 35 -1.56 -6.83 -9.75
C VAL A 35 -1.26 -5.75 -8.71
N PRO A 36 -1.05 -4.49 -9.12
CA PRO A 36 -0.88 -3.38 -8.18
C PRO A 36 -2.17 -3.09 -7.41
N THR A 37 -2.01 -2.75 -6.13
CA THR A 37 -3.09 -2.16 -5.36
C THR A 37 -3.18 -0.68 -5.72
N ILE A 38 -4.30 -0.27 -6.30
CA ILE A 38 -4.58 1.13 -6.59
C ILE A 38 -5.01 1.83 -5.30
N VAL A 39 -4.30 2.90 -4.95
CA VAL A 39 -4.62 3.75 -3.80
C VAL A 39 -4.86 5.19 -4.26
N PRO A 40 -5.80 5.92 -3.64
CA PRO A 40 -6.05 7.31 -4.01
C PRO A 40 -4.79 8.16 -3.78
N PHE A 41 -4.48 9.04 -4.74
CA PHE A 41 -3.36 9.96 -4.61
C PHE A 41 -3.55 10.84 -3.38
N LYS A 42 -2.55 10.83 -2.50
CA LYS A 42 -2.49 11.69 -1.31
C LYS A 42 -1.10 12.29 -1.22
N SER A 43 -1.02 13.61 -1.15
CA SER A 43 0.24 14.28 -0.86
C SER A 43 0.69 13.90 0.57
N ARG A 44 1.79 13.16 0.66
CA ARG A 44 2.40 12.73 1.93
C ARG A 44 3.86 13.11 1.93
N PHE A 45 4.37 13.51 3.08
CA PHE A 45 5.80 13.70 3.29
C PHE A 45 6.47 12.34 3.49
N ASN A 46 7.57 12.11 2.77
CA ASN A 46 8.39 10.93 2.97
C ASN A 46 9.64 11.26 3.78
N TYR A 47 9.47 11.36 5.08
CA TYR A 47 10.55 11.67 6.03
C TYR A 47 11.69 10.65 6.04
N LYS A 48 11.42 9.40 5.62
CA LYS A 48 12.45 8.35 5.53
C LYS A 48 13.40 8.59 4.35
N LYS A 49 12.95 9.27 3.31
CA LYS A 49 13.75 9.61 2.13
C LYS A 49 14.19 11.08 2.11
N ALA A 50 13.92 11.83 3.17
CA ALA A 50 14.33 13.21 3.26
C ALA A 50 15.85 13.32 3.37
N ASP A 51 16.44 14.24 2.61
CA ASP A 51 17.83 14.65 2.82
C ASP A 51 17.90 15.63 3.99
N TRP A 52 17.95 15.08 5.21
CA TRP A 52 18.01 15.88 6.42
C TRP A 52 19.30 16.71 6.50
N LYS A 53 20.41 16.23 5.94
CA LYS A 53 21.68 16.94 5.97
C LYS A 53 21.63 18.16 5.05
N GLY A 54 21.16 17.97 3.81
CA GLY A 54 20.95 19.07 2.86
C GLY A 54 19.93 20.09 3.37
N PHE A 55 18.84 19.61 3.99
CA PHE A 55 17.85 20.47 4.62
C PHE A 55 18.46 21.36 5.70
N THR A 56 19.19 20.77 6.66
CA THR A 56 19.77 21.50 7.78
C THR A 56 20.79 22.53 7.30
N ASN A 57 21.72 22.13 6.42
CA ASN A 57 22.76 23.02 5.93
C ASN A 57 22.17 24.24 5.19
N GLU A 58 21.23 24.02 4.27
CA GLU A 58 20.61 25.11 3.49
C GLU A 58 19.72 26.01 4.37
N LEU A 59 19.08 25.43 5.39
CA LEU A 59 18.26 26.19 6.32
C LEU A 59 19.14 27.08 7.21
N GLU A 60 20.21 26.53 7.80
CA GLU A 60 21.14 27.27 8.64
C GLU A 60 21.81 28.42 7.88
N GLU A 61 22.29 28.17 6.64
CA GLU A 61 22.88 29.19 5.78
C GLU A 61 21.93 30.36 5.51
N LYS A 62 20.63 30.09 5.36
CA LYS A 62 19.65 31.12 5.02
C LYS A 62 19.04 31.82 6.24
N ILE A 63 18.97 31.14 7.38
CA ILE A 63 18.46 31.71 8.63
C ILE A 63 19.36 32.84 9.14
N THR A 64 20.68 32.77 8.93
CA THR A 64 21.63 33.80 9.36
C THR A 64 21.30 35.20 8.80
N ASN A 65 20.59 35.26 7.67
CA ASN A 65 20.16 36.51 7.03
C ASN A 65 18.85 37.08 7.61
N ILE A 66 18.17 36.37 8.52
CA ILE A 66 16.90 36.80 9.11
C ILE A 66 17.14 37.31 10.53
N ILE A 67 16.77 38.56 10.78
CA ILE A 67 16.83 39.14 12.13
C ILE A 67 15.72 38.50 12.98
N PRO A 68 16.02 38.02 14.20
CA PRO A 68 15.06 37.31 15.06
C PRO A 68 14.06 38.27 15.72
N VAL A 69 13.19 38.88 14.91
CA VAL A 69 12.10 39.76 15.32
C VAL A 69 10.76 39.11 14.96
N SER A 70 9.74 39.26 15.79
CA SER A 70 8.40 38.70 15.55
C SER A 70 7.81 39.09 14.19
N LYS A 71 8.10 40.30 13.70
CA LYS A 71 7.70 40.78 12.37
C LYS A 71 8.25 39.93 11.21
N ASN A 72 9.35 39.21 11.42
CA ASN A 72 10.00 38.39 10.40
C ASN A 72 9.57 36.91 10.48
N TYR A 73 8.61 36.56 11.35
CA TYR A 73 8.15 35.17 11.51
C TYR A 73 7.68 34.56 10.19
N ASP A 74 6.91 35.30 9.40
CA ASP A 74 6.40 34.82 8.11
C ASP A 74 7.54 34.55 7.12
N GLN A 75 8.59 35.36 7.15
CA GLN A 75 9.77 35.15 6.31
C GLN A 75 10.50 33.87 6.71
N PHE A 76 10.67 33.64 8.02
CA PHE A 76 11.24 32.41 8.55
C PHE A 76 10.39 31.18 8.21
N ALA A 77 9.08 31.23 8.42
CA ALA A 77 8.16 30.12 8.12
C ALA A 77 8.18 29.77 6.62
N ASN A 78 8.18 30.78 5.75
CA ASN A 78 8.29 30.59 4.31
C ASN A 78 9.65 30.00 3.90
N LEU A 79 10.73 30.43 4.54
CA LEU A 79 12.06 29.86 4.34
C LEU A 79 12.07 28.36 4.67
N VAL A 80 11.58 27.98 5.86
CA VAL A 80 11.48 26.57 6.30
C VAL A 80 10.62 25.76 5.33
N LEU A 81 9.48 26.29 4.88
CA LEU A 81 8.62 25.60 3.91
C LEU A 81 9.30 25.41 2.56
N LYS A 82 10.08 26.40 2.09
CA LYS A 82 10.80 26.34 0.81
C LYS A 82 11.95 25.34 0.86
N THR A 83 12.75 25.34 1.92
CA THR A 83 13.83 24.35 2.11
C THR A 83 13.24 22.95 2.28
N ALA A 84 12.15 22.80 3.04
CA ALA A 84 11.47 21.52 3.21
C ALA A 84 10.91 20.97 1.90
N ARG A 85 10.34 21.83 1.02
CA ARG A 85 9.87 21.41 -0.32
C ARG A 85 10.99 20.87 -1.20
N LYS A 86 12.22 21.39 -1.05
CA LYS A 86 13.38 20.98 -1.83
C LYS A 86 13.99 19.67 -1.35
N HIS A 87 14.05 19.46 -0.03
CA HIS A 87 14.78 18.35 0.58
C HIS A 87 13.90 17.21 1.10
N ILE A 88 12.61 17.46 1.34
CA ILE A 88 11.66 16.44 1.80
C ILE A 88 10.77 16.04 0.62
N PRO A 89 10.98 14.87 0.01
CA PRO A 89 10.17 14.43 -1.10
C PRO A 89 8.70 14.27 -0.68
N ARG A 90 7.81 14.72 -1.56
CA ARG A 90 6.37 14.64 -1.40
C ARG A 90 5.79 13.67 -2.42
N GLY A 91 4.76 12.95 -2.03
CA GLY A 91 3.97 12.13 -2.96
C GLY A 91 3.62 10.77 -2.40
N CYS A 92 2.78 10.07 -3.15
CA CYS A 92 2.34 8.72 -2.87
C CYS A 92 2.37 7.93 -4.17
N ARG A 93 2.76 6.65 -4.09
CA ARG A 93 2.63 5.71 -5.21
C ARG A 93 1.17 5.31 -5.30
N VAL A 94 0.52 5.66 -6.41
CA VAL A 94 -0.88 5.34 -6.71
C VAL A 94 -1.02 3.84 -6.98
N GLU A 95 -0.11 3.29 -7.76
CA GLU A 95 0.00 1.86 -7.99
C GLU A 95 1.07 1.30 -7.04
N TYR A 96 0.61 0.52 -6.07
CA TYR A 96 1.50 -0.03 -5.05
C TYR A 96 1.44 -1.55 -5.03
N ILE A 97 2.60 -2.17 -5.29
CA ILE A 97 2.80 -3.60 -5.12
C ILE A 97 3.60 -3.80 -3.82
N PRO A 98 3.00 -4.34 -2.75
CA PRO A 98 3.72 -4.60 -1.51
C PRO A 98 4.84 -5.61 -1.72
N GLY A 99 6.07 -5.29 -1.31
CA GLY A 99 7.23 -6.17 -1.45
C GLY A 99 7.96 -6.07 -2.79
N LEU A 100 7.50 -5.21 -3.72
CA LEU A 100 8.27 -4.89 -4.91
C LEU A 100 9.44 -3.96 -4.52
N SER A 101 10.63 -4.53 -4.39
CA SER A 101 11.86 -3.78 -4.15
C SER A 101 12.35 -3.15 -5.47
N LYS A 102 13.38 -2.28 -5.40
CA LYS A 102 14.02 -1.74 -6.61
C LYS A 102 14.71 -2.85 -7.41
N ASP A 103 15.26 -3.84 -6.71
CA ASP A 103 16.03 -4.93 -7.32
C ASP A 103 15.10 -5.89 -8.08
N CYS A 104 13.86 -6.04 -7.61
CA CYS A 104 12.83 -6.85 -8.26
C CYS A 104 12.06 -6.10 -9.36
N ALA A 105 12.28 -4.78 -9.51
CA ALA A 105 11.51 -3.96 -10.45
C ALA A 105 11.76 -4.39 -11.90
N GLY A 106 13.01 -4.64 -12.28
CA GLY A 106 13.33 -5.10 -13.65
C GLY A 106 12.71 -6.46 -13.98
N LEU A 107 12.61 -7.38 -13.00
CA LEU A 107 11.92 -8.66 -13.20
C LEU A 107 10.42 -8.46 -13.45
N TYR A 108 9.81 -7.51 -12.75
CA TYR A 108 8.41 -7.16 -12.93
C TYR A 108 8.17 -6.50 -14.30
N ASP A 109 9.01 -5.56 -14.72
CA ASP A 109 8.89 -4.88 -16.02
C ASP A 109 9.02 -5.87 -17.19
N ASN A 110 9.95 -6.83 -17.07
CA ASN A 110 10.08 -7.92 -18.03
C ASN A 110 8.81 -8.80 -18.05
N TYR A 111 8.26 -9.15 -16.89
CA TYR A 111 7.03 -9.91 -16.80
C TYR A 111 5.85 -9.20 -17.45
N VAL A 112 5.69 -7.89 -17.20
CA VAL A 112 4.63 -7.08 -17.82
C VAL A 112 4.76 -7.11 -19.34
N SER A 113 5.97 -6.92 -19.86
CA SER A 113 6.23 -6.96 -21.31
C SER A 113 5.91 -8.34 -21.92
N MET A 114 6.27 -9.44 -21.24
CA MET A 114 5.94 -10.79 -21.69
C MET A 114 4.44 -11.08 -21.60
N PHE A 115 3.76 -10.59 -20.56
CA PHE A 115 2.33 -10.76 -20.38
C PHE A 115 1.51 -9.98 -21.41
N GLU A 116 1.96 -8.80 -21.84
CA GLU A 116 1.33 -8.04 -22.92
C GLU A 116 1.51 -8.71 -24.28
N ALA A 117 2.64 -9.37 -24.52
CA ALA A 117 2.94 -10.06 -25.77
C ALA A 117 2.20 -11.41 -25.89
N ASP A 118 2.34 -12.27 -24.87
CA ASP A 118 1.66 -13.57 -24.81
C ASP A 118 1.37 -13.97 -23.35
N PRO A 119 0.13 -13.75 -22.87
CA PRO A 119 -0.31 -14.16 -21.54
C PRO A 119 -0.33 -15.69 -21.31
N PHE A 120 -0.38 -16.48 -22.37
CA PHE A 120 -0.59 -17.94 -22.31
C PHE A 120 0.72 -18.73 -22.42
N SER A 121 1.82 -18.06 -22.74
CA SER A 121 3.14 -18.70 -22.79
C SER A 121 3.57 -19.24 -21.42
N ASP A 122 4.18 -20.44 -21.45
CA ASP A 122 4.82 -21.03 -20.28
C ASP A 122 5.96 -20.15 -19.76
N GLU A 123 6.66 -19.44 -20.65
CA GLU A 123 7.72 -18.49 -20.26
C GLU A 123 7.15 -17.31 -19.47
N THR A 124 6.01 -16.76 -19.90
CA THR A 124 5.30 -15.70 -19.17
C THR A 124 4.83 -16.17 -17.80
N THR A 125 4.33 -17.41 -17.73
CA THR A 125 3.88 -18.01 -16.46
C THR A 125 5.03 -18.20 -15.49
N THR A 126 6.15 -18.79 -15.95
CA THR A 126 7.34 -19.01 -15.11
C THR A 126 7.97 -17.70 -14.67
N GLN A 127 7.99 -16.67 -15.53
CA GLN A 127 8.46 -15.35 -15.15
C GLN A 127 7.56 -14.70 -14.10
N GLY A 128 6.24 -14.83 -14.22
CA GLY A 128 5.29 -14.37 -13.20
C GLY A 128 5.50 -15.04 -11.84
N GLU A 129 5.82 -16.34 -11.83
CA GLU A 129 6.16 -17.08 -10.62
C GLU A 129 7.46 -16.60 -9.97
N LYS A 130 8.51 -16.35 -10.76
CA LYS A 130 9.76 -15.74 -10.28
C LYS A 130 9.53 -14.39 -9.62
N VAL A 131 8.70 -13.53 -10.23
CA VAL A 131 8.36 -12.23 -9.64
C VAL A 131 7.61 -12.40 -8.31
N MET A 132 6.62 -13.30 -8.25
CA MET A 132 5.88 -13.57 -7.02
C MET A 132 6.79 -14.10 -5.91
N GLU A 133 7.69 -15.02 -6.23
CA GLU A 133 8.65 -15.58 -5.27
C GLU A 133 9.58 -14.49 -4.74
N SER A 134 10.13 -13.65 -5.62
CA SER A 134 11.00 -12.54 -5.24
C SER A 134 10.29 -11.55 -4.31
N ILE A 135 9.04 -11.20 -4.62
CA ILE A 135 8.19 -10.36 -3.76
C ILE A 135 7.94 -11.04 -2.41
N ALA A 136 7.71 -12.36 -2.38
CA ALA A 136 7.49 -13.12 -1.15
C ALA A 136 8.74 -13.13 -0.27
N GLN A 137 9.92 -13.30 -0.85
CA GLN A 137 11.20 -13.25 -0.15
C GLN A 137 11.43 -11.86 0.47
N GLU A 138 11.20 -10.78 -0.26
CA GLU A 138 11.33 -9.41 0.26
C GLU A 138 10.35 -9.11 1.39
N ARG A 139 9.10 -9.60 1.29
CA ARG A 139 8.12 -9.53 2.38
C ARG A 139 8.61 -10.29 3.61
N SER A 140 9.22 -11.46 3.43
CA SER A 140 9.78 -12.28 4.51
C SER A 140 10.94 -11.56 5.20
N LYS A 141 11.90 -11.03 4.45
CA LYS A 141 13.02 -10.24 5.01
C LYS A 141 12.52 -9.04 5.81
N THR A 142 11.57 -8.28 5.24
CA THR A 142 10.98 -7.12 5.91
C THR A 142 10.27 -7.52 7.20
N TRP A 143 9.59 -8.66 7.21
CA TRP A 143 8.95 -9.21 8.40
C TRP A 143 9.97 -9.62 9.47
N ASN A 144 11.02 -10.33 9.09
CA ASN A 144 12.07 -10.76 10.03
C ASN A 144 12.77 -9.57 10.68
N ALA A 145 13.21 -8.59 9.89
CA ALA A 145 13.81 -7.36 10.41
C ALA A 145 12.86 -6.60 11.35
N LEU A 146 11.56 -6.59 11.04
CA LEU A 146 10.55 -5.97 11.91
C LEU A 146 10.46 -6.71 13.25
N ILE A 147 10.44 -8.05 13.24
CA ILE A 147 10.38 -8.87 14.46
C ILE A 147 11.64 -8.72 15.30
N GLU A 148 12.82 -8.78 14.69
CA GLU A 148 14.10 -8.56 15.37
C GLU A 148 14.17 -7.18 16.03
N SER A 149 13.65 -6.15 15.38
CA SER A 149 13.59 -4.79 15.96
C SER A 149 12.51 -4.61 17.04
N THR A 150 11.58 -5.57 17.18
CA THR A 150 10.46 -5.45 18.11
C THR A 150 10.87 -5.92 19.50
N ASP A 151 11.19 -4.97 20.37
CA ASP A 151 11.48 -5.23 21.77
C ASP A 151 10.18 -5.44 22.59
N MET A 152 9.97 -6.67 23.05
CA MET A 152 8.83 -7.05 23.90
C MET A 152 8.86 -6.37 25.28
N LEU A 153 10.05 -6.08 25.81
CA LEU A 153 10.21 -5.50 27.15
C LEU A 153 9.86 -4.02 27.15
N LYS A 154 10.30 -3.29 26.13
CA LYS A 154 10.06 -1.84 26.01
C LYS A 154 8.77 -1.48 25.27
N ASN A 155 8.21 -2.38 24.46
CA ASN A 155 7.07 -2.08 23.59
C ASN A 155 6.06 -3.21 23.45
N SER A 156 5.78 -3.91 24.55
CA SER A 156 4.87 -5.05 24.64
C SER A 156 3.53 -4.83 23.93
N LYS A 157 2.89 -3.66 24.09
CA LYS A 157 1.60 -3.33 23.44
C LYS A 157 1.68 -3.37 21.91
N LYS A 158 2.74 -2.79 21.32
CA LYS A 158 2.92 -2.83 19.86
C LYS A 158 3.22 -4.25 19.41
N ALA A 159 4.04 -4.98 20.15
CA ALA A 159 4.40 -6.33 19.80
C ALA A 159 3.20 -7.30 19.85
N TRP A 160 2.39 -7.22 20.91
CA TRP A 160 1.12 -7.95 21.03
C TRP A 160 0.13 -7.61 19.92
N ALA A 161 0.01 -6.33 19.54
CA ALA A 161 -0.82 -5.93 18.41
C ALA A 161 -0.37 -6.56 17.07
N ARG A 162 0.93 -6.87 16.92
CA ARG A 162 1.46 -7.58 15.74
C ARG A 162 1.16 -9.07 15.78
N ILE A 163 1.31 -9.72 16.93
CA ILE A 163 1.00 -11.15 17.12
C ILE A 163 -0.50 -11.40 16.87
N LYS A 164 -1.36 -10.54 17.41
CA LYS A 164 -2.83 -10.65 17.27
C LYS A 164 -3.31 -10.56 15.81
N LEU A 165 -2.54 -9.93 14.92
CA LEU A 165 -2.86 -9.84 13.49
C LEU A 165 -2.74 -11.18 12.76
N ARG A 166 -2.04 -12.18 13.34
CA ARG A 166 -1.80 -13.50 12.72
C ARG A 166 -2.79 -14.60 13.14
N GLY A 167 -3.47 -14.48 14.29
CA GLY A 167 -4.17 -15.61 14.90
C GLY A 167 -5.69 -15.44 15.09
N ASP A 168 -6.18 -14.22 15.34
CA ASP A 168 -7.57 -14.05 15.73
C ASP A 168 -8.40 -13.49 14.56
N PRO A 169 -9.43 -14.20 14.09
CA PRO A 169 -10.44 -13.55 13.27
C PRO A 169 -11.02 -12.39 14.08
N LYS A 170 -10.93 -11.16 13.55
CA LYS A 170 -11.68 -10.05 14.13
C LYS A 170 -13.15 -10.44 14.09
N ALA A 171 -13.76 -10.64 15.24
CA ALA A 171 -15.21 -10.75 15.35
C ALA A 171 -15.82 -9.59 14.56
N ALA A 172 -16.81 -9.89 13.71
CA ALA A 172 -17.52 -8.86 12.98
C ALA A 172 -18.02 -7.80 13.98
N PRO A 173 -17.89 -6.50 13.68
CA PRO A 173 -18.42 -5.46 14.56
C PRO A 173 -19.89 -5.76 14.81
N GLN A 174 -20.23 -6.07 16.06
CA GLN A 174 -21.62 -6.25 16.43
C GLN A 174 -22.26 -4.87 16.37
N HIS A 175 -23.14 -4.66 15.41
CA HIS A 175 -24.00 -3.48 15.43
C HIS A 175 -24.87 -3.57 16.69
N PRO A 176 -24.89 -2.53 17.53
CA PRO A 176 -25.80 -2.52 18.67
C PRO A 176 -27.22 -2.72 18.12
N LYS A 177 -27.94 -3.72 18.66
CA LYS A 177 -29.35 -3.99 18.29
C LYS A 177 -30.30 -2.85 18.65
N VAL A 178 -29.81 -1.89 19.44
CA VAL A 178 -30.56 -0.74 19.90
C VAL A 178 -30.16 0.48 19.08
N THR A 179 -31.14 1.05 18.39
CA THR A 179 -30.96 2.26 17.59
C THR A 179 -31.15 3.49 18.48
N ALA A 180 -30.48 4.60 18.19
CA ALA A 180 -30.64 5.86 18.94
C ALA A 180 -32.12 6.28 19.10
N ASN A 181 -32.95 6.00 18.08
CA ASN A 181 -34.38 6.27 18.12
C ASN A 181 -35.14 5.41 19.13
N GLN A 182 -34.71 4.16 19.38
CA GLN A 182 -35.32 3.31 20.41
C GLN A 182 -35.00 3.81 21.82
N VAL A 183 -33.80 4.32 22.03
CA VAL A 183 -33.41 4.98 23.29
C VAL A 183 -34.22 6.27 23.47
N ALA A 184 -34.34 7.08 22.42
CA ALA A 184 -35.10 8.33 22.48
C ALA A 184 -36.60 8.08 22.78
N ASN A 185 -37.22 7.07 22.17
CA ASN A 185 -38.61 6.73 22.45
C ASN A 185 -38.81 6.28 23.91
N GLN A 186 -37.92 5.43 24.45
CA GLN A 186 -38.00 5.03 25.85
C GLN A 186 -37.81 6.20 26.83
N LEU A 187 -37.06 7.22 26.45
CA LEU A 187 -36.90 8.44 27.26
C LEU A 187 -38.12 9.37 27.20
N LEU A 188 -38.96 9.24 26.17
CA LEU A 188 -40.22 9.99 26.04
C LEU A 188 -41.41 9.27 26.69
N GLU A 189 -41.29 7.95 26.89
CA GLU A 189 -42.31 7.12 27.53
C GLU A 189 -42.18 7.05 29.07
N ASN A 190 -41.12 7.64 29.65
CA ASN A 190 -40.96 7.84 31.10
C ASN A 190 -41.21 9.31 31.48
#